data_AF-A0A8J3LSK3-F1
#
_entry.id   AF-A0A8J3LSK3-F1
#
_cell.length_a   1.000
_cell.length_b   1.000
_cell.length_c   1.000
_cell.angle_alpha   90.00
_cell.angle_beta   90.00
_cell.angle_gamma   90.00
#
_symmetry.space_group_name_H-M   'P 1'
#
loop_
_entity.id
_entity.type
_entity.pdbx_description
1 polymer ?
#
loop_
_entity_poly.entity_id
_entity_poly.type
_entity_poly.pdbx_seq_one_letter_code
_entity_poly.pdbx_strand_id
1 'polypeptide(L)' 'MTIRDGLAFPNYFTAWQDGRPLDPEASGYAKALLDQLAWWAGALRSARETSPYPA' A
#
# COMPACT_ATOMS: atom_id res chain seq x y z
N MET A 1 -15.59 5.48 -9.35
CA MET A 1 -14.22 5.54 -8.80
C MET A 1 -13.92 4.20 -8.15
N THR A 2 -13.39 3.26 -8.92
CA THR A 2 -12.92 1.98 -8.39
C THR A 2 -11.49 2.21 -7.92
N ILE A 3 -11.29 2.26 -6.61
CA ILE A 3 -9.95 2.24 -6.01
C ILE A 3 -9.34 0.91 -6.46
N ARG A 4 -8.40 1.00 -7.41
CA ARG A 4 -7.71 -0.15 -7.98
C ARG A 4 -6.43 -0.35 -7.17
N ASP A 5 -6.24 -1.58 -6.73
CA ASP A 5 -5.16 -2.11 -5.89
C ASP A 5 -5.35 -1.91 -4.37
N GLY A 6 -6.17 -2.79 -3.79
CA GLY A 6 -6.03 -3.13 -2.38
C GLY A 6 -5.06 -4.30 -2.24
N LEU A 7 -3.97 -4.13 -1.50
CA LEU A 7 -3.14 -5.25 -1.07
C LEU A 7 -3.84 -5.96 0.08
N ALA A 8 -4.22 -7.21 -0.13
CA ALA A 8 -4.64 -8.11 0.94
C ALA A 8 -3.53 -9.14 1.19
N PHE A 9 -3.27 -9.44 2.45
CA PHE A 9 -2.48 -10.60 2.85
C PHE A 9 -3.45 -11.75 3.19
N PRO A 10 -3.89 -12.56 2.21
CA PRO A 10 -4.74 -13.70 2.50
C PRO A 10 -3.99 -14.70 3.39
N ASN A 11 -4.71 -15.41 4.25
CA ASN A 11 -4.18 -16.50 5.08
C ASN A 11 -3.10 -16.11 6.11
N TYR A 12 -3.22 -14.93 6.74
CA TYR A 12 -2.32 -14.50 7.82
C TYR A 12 -2.19 -15.50 8.99
N PHE A 13 -3.20 -16.36 9.18
CA PHE A 13 -3.25 -17.37 10.24
C PHE A 13 -2.43 -18.65 9.95
N THR A 14 -2.02 -18.89 8.69
CA THR A 14 -1.15 -20.04 8.32
C THR A 14 0.17 -19.63 7.70
N ALA A 15 0.26 -18.43 7.13
CA ALA A 15 1.45 -17.93 6.44
C ALA A 15 2.42 -17.17 7.36
N TRP A 16 2.18 -17.16 8.67
CA TRP A 16 2.96 -16.40 9.66
C TRP A 16 3.35 -17.28 10.85
N GLN A 17 4.59 -17.14 11.32
CA GLN A 17 5.13 -17.80 12.51
C GLN A 17 5.93 -16.78 13.32
N ASP A 18 5.75 -16.75 14.64
CA ASP A 18 6.45 -15.82 15.56
C ASP A 18 6.41 -14.35 15.12
N GLY A 19 5.28 -13.92 14.53
CA GLY A 19 5.08 -12.56 14.04
C GLY A 19 5.82 -12.21 12.75
N ARG A 20 6.36 -13.22 12.03
CA ARG A 20 7.02 -13.04 10.74
C ARG A 20 6.31 -13.83 9.64
N PRO A 21 6.22 -13.27 8.42
CA PRO A 21 5.74 -14.03 7.28
C PRO A 21 6.73 -15.16 6.95
N LEU A 22 6.19 -16.33 6.65
CA LEU A 22 6.96 -17.50 6.22
C LEU A 22 7.41 -17.39 4.75
N ASP A 23 6.70 -16.57 3.97
CA ASP A 23 7.03 -16.29 2.58
C ASP A 23 8.20 -15.29 2.50
N PRO A 24 9.35 -15.66 1.91
CA PRO A 24 10.47 -14.74 1.74
C PRO A 24 10.11 -13.53 0.85
N GLU A 25 9.14 -13.66 -0.05
CA GLU A 25 8.69 -12.58 -0.94
C GLU A 25 7.79 -11.56 -0.22
N ALA A 26 7.33 -11.86 1.00
CA ALA A 26 6.43 -10.99 1.77
C ALA A 26 6.97 -9.56 1.95
N SER A 27 8.30 -9.43 2.11
CA SER A 27 8.95 -8.13 2.23
C SER A 27 8.92 -7.36 0.90
N GLY A 28 9.01 -8.06 -0.23
CA GLY A 28 8.88 -7.49 -1.57
C GLY A 28 7.46 -6.97 -1.85
N TYR A 29 6.43 -7.74 -1.49
CA TYR A 29 5.05 -7.30 -1.60
C TYR A 29 4.74 -6.09 -0.70
N ALA A 30 5.24 -6.11 0.54
CA ALA A 30 5.11 -4.96 1.45
C ALA A 30 5.77 -3.70 0.88
N LYS A 31 6.97 -3.84 0.32
CA LYS A 31 7.67 -2.75 -0.35
C LYS A 31 6.88 -2.21 -1.55
N ALA A 32 6.38 -3.08 -2.42
CA ALA A 32 5.60 -2.67 -3.58
C ALA A 32 4.35 -1.85 -3.19
N LEU A 33 3.64 -2.27 -2.14
CA LEU A 33 2.52 -1.51 -1.60
C LEU A 33 2.95 -0.14 -1.06
N LEU A 34 4.04 -0.08 -0.28
CA LEU A 34 4.55 1.18 0.27
C LEU A 34 5.00 2.13 -0.84
N ASP A 35 5.62 1.61 -1.90
CA ASP A 35 6.01 2.39 -3.08
C ASP A 35 4.76 2.93 -3.81
N GLN A 36 3.72 2.12 -3.97
CA GLN A 36 2.45 2.56 -4.57
C GLN A 36 1.76 3.64 -3.71
N LEU A 37 1.78 3.49 -2.38
CA LEU A 37 1.22 4.47 -1.45
C LEU A 37 2.00 5.78 -1.49
N ALA A 38 3.33 5.72 -1.55
CA ALA A 38 4.19 6.90 -1.66
C ALA A 38 3.93 7.65 -2.98
N TRP A 39 3.74 6.92 -4.08
CA TRP A 39 3.39 7.50 -5.38
C TRP A 39 2.05 8.25 -5.33
N TRP A 40 1.01 7.63 -4.79
CA TRP A 40 -0.30 8.29 -4.63
C TRP A 40 -0.23 9.49 -3.68
N ALA A 41 0.52 9.40 -2.58
CA ALA A 41 0.70 10.51 -1.65
C ALA A 41 1.38 11.72 -2.32
N GLY A 42 2.38 11.48 -3.16
CA GLY A 42 3.01 12.52 -3.98
C GLY A 42 2.01 13.17 -4.95
N ALA A 43 1.29 12.35 -5.72
CA ALA A 43 0.30 12.83 -6.68
C ALA A 43 -0.81 13.66 -6.02
N LEU A 44 -1.35 13.20 -4.88
CA LEU A 44 -2.38 13.89 -4.12
C LEU A 44 -1.85 15.20 -3.51
N ARG A 45 -0.60 15.22 -3.03
CA ARG A 45 0.02 16.44 -2.51
C ARG A 45 0.14 17.51 -3.60
N SER A 46 0.68 17.15 -4.76
CA SER A 46 0.81 18.08 -5.89
C SER A 46 -0.56 18.56 -6.40
N ALA A 47 -1.56 17.66 -6.45
CA ALA A 47 -2.92 18.03 -6.80
C ALA A 47 -3.54 19.02 -5.79
N ARG A 48 -3.29 18.84 -4.49
CA ARG A 48 -3.79 19.74 -3.44
C ARG A 48 -3.12 21.12 -3.47
N GLU A 49 -1.85 21.20 -3.85
CA GLU A 49 -1.14 22.47 -4.01
C GLU A 49 -1.61 23.25 -5.24
N THR A 50 -1.93 22.55 -6.34
CA THR A 50 -2.31 23.16 -7.62
C THR A 50 -3.80 23.48 -7.72
N SER A 51 -4.65 22.66 -7.11
CA SER A 51 -6.09 22.85 -7.07
C SER A 51 -6.58 22.56 -5.64
N PRO A 52 -6.47 23.54 -4.73
CA PRO A 52 -6.91 23.37 -3.36
C PRO A 52 -8.37 22.93 -3.35
N TYR A 53 -8.63 21.80 -2.69
CA TYR A 53 -9.98 21.30 -2.54
C TYR A 53 -10.80 22.38 -1.81
N PRO A 54 -11.96 22.80 -2.36
CA PRO A 54 -12.78 23.81 -1.71
C PRO A 54 -13.17 23.31 -0.32
N ALA A 55 -12.99 24.18 0.68
CA ALA A 55 -13.34 23.91 2.07
C ALA A 55 -14.86 23.73 2.24
#